data_AF-P34360-F1
#
_entry.id   AF-P34360-F1
#
_cell.length_a   1.000
_cell.length_b   1.000
_cell.length_c   1.000
_cell.angle_alpha   90.00
_cell.angle_beta   90.00
_cell.angle_gamma   90.00
#
_symmetry.space_group_name_H-M   'P 1'
#
loop_
_entity.id
_entity.type
_entity.pdbx_description
1 polymer ?
#
loop_
_entity_poly.entity_id
_entity_poly.type
_entity_poly.pdbx_seq_one_letter_code
_entity_poly.pdbx_strand_id
1 'polypeptide(L)'
;MSKTAALTDIEKSKATISFWKFIAMFIQALFLIGLVEDLCYYHMFYSRQYFFLEILVTIHTGFSFIVFLIEHKPLIMLHVGYMTLLTIIPIAYMVMQGVEFGILIFDDYHILVFRDFHKFGCSIMFSLYYIGYIVVCFLFIEALEKKPVLPQVYSIKPKLVAAVNPSNNCNVYPML
;
A
#
# COMPACT_ATOMS: atom_id res chain seq x y z
N MET A 1 27.45 19.83 -18.32
CA MET A 1 26.55 20.21 -17.20
C MET A 1 25.30 19.32 -17.02
N SER A 2 25.13 18.18 -17.71
CA SER A 2 23.87 17.40 -17.66
C SER A 2 23.84 16.22 -16.67
N LYS A 3 24.99 15.64 -16.29
CA LYS A 3 25.03 14.43 -15.44
C LYS A 3 24.62 14.68 -13.98
N THR A 4 25.00 15.83 -13.42
CA THR A 4 24.69 16.18 -12.03
C THR A 4 23.19 16.39 -11.81
N ALA A 5 22.50 17.05 -12.76
CA ALA A 5 21.05 17.25 -12.69
C ALA A 5 20.28 15.92 -12.73
N ALA A 6 20.66 15.01 -13.64
CA ALA A 6 20.03 13.69 -13.73
C ALA A 6 20.22 12.85 -12.45
N LEU A 7 21.39 12.93 -11.80
CA LEU A 7 21.63 12.24 -10.54
C LEU A 7 20.73 12.78 -9.42
N THR A 8 20.59 14.11 -9.32
CA THR A 8 19.74 14.74 -8.31
C THR A 8 18.25 14.41 -8.50
N ASP A 9 17.78 14.24 -9.74
CA ASP A 9 16.39 13.88 -10.02
C ASP A 9 16.09 12.42 -9.65
N ILE A 10 17.05 11.51 -9.85
CA ILE A 10 16.94 10.11 -9.42
C ILE A 10 16.88 10.02 -7.89
N GLU A 11 17.73 10.76 -7.18
CA GLU A 11 17.76 10.78 -5.72
C GLU A 11 16.46 11.35 -5.13
N LYS A 12 15.93 12.44 -5.70
CA LYS A 12 14.64 13.01 -5.31
C LYS A 12 13.47 12.06 -5.56
N SER A 13 13.46 11.36 -6.70
CA SER A 13 12.42 10.36 -7.03
C SER A 13 12.45 9.21 -6.03
N LYS A 14 13.65 8.66 -5.74
CA LYS A 14 13.82 7.61 -4.72
C LYS A 14 13.39 8.06 -3.33
N ALA A 15 13.76 9.27 -2.91
CA ALA A 15 13.35 9.82 -1.62
C ALA A 15 11.83 9.95 -1.50
N THR A 16 11.17 10.45 -2.55
CA THR A 16 9.70 10.57 -2.62
C THR A 16 9.01 9.20 -2.50
N ILE A 17 9.53 8.19 -3.19
CA ILE A 17 9.00 6.82 -3.15
C ILE A 17 9.17 6.22 -1.75
N SER A 18 10.36 6.33 -1.17
CA SER A 18 10.63 5.87 0.19
C SER A 18 9.74 6.56 1.22
N PHE A 19 9.47 7.86 1.05
CA PHE A 19 8.58 8.62 1.91
C PHE A 19 7.13 8.11 1.86
N TRP A 20 6.55 7.96 0.67
CA TRP A 20 5.19 7.42 0.53
C TRP A 20 5.08 5.96 0.95
N LYS A 21 6.12 5.16 0.69
CA LYS A 21 6.23 3.77 1.20
C LYS A 21 6.22 3.74 2.72
N PHE A 22 7.00 4.60 3.37
CA PHE A 22 7.03 4.72 4.83
C PHE A 22 5.66 5.11 5.37
N ILE A 23 4.99 6.11 4.79
CA ILE A 23 3.63 6.52 5.20
C ILE A 23 2.65 5.35 5.06
N ALA A 24 2.65 4.65 3.93
CA ALA A 24 1.75 3.52 3.70
C ALA A 24 1.97 2.41 4.73
N MET A 25 3.22 2.03 4.98
CA MET A 25 3.58 1.01 5.98
C MET A 25 3.26 1.48 7.40
N PHE A 26 3.44 2.76 7.71
CA PHE A 26 3.13 3.33 9.01
C PHE A 26 1.62 3.30 9.29
N ILE A 27 0.81 3.70 8.32
CA ILE A 27 -0.65 3.63 8.37
C ILE A 27 -1.09 2.17 8.60
N GLN A 28 -0.57 1.22 7.82
CA GLN A 28 -0.85 -0.21 8.00
C GLN A 28 -0.41 -0.75 9.36
N ALA A 29 0.73 -0.27 9.90
CA ALA A 29 1.24 -0.72 11.19
C ALA A 29 0.30 -0.29 12.32
N LEU A 30 -0.15 0.97 12.32
CA LEU A 30 -1.11 1.47 13.30
C LEU A 30 -2.42 0.69 13.24
N PHE A 31 -2.89 0.38 12.03
CA PHE A 31 -4.11 -0.39 11.83
C PHE A 31 -3.98 -1.83 12.32
N LEU A 32 -2.86 -2.48 12.01
CA LEU A 32 -2.57 -3.83 12.47
C LEU A 32 -2.48 -3.90 13.99
N ILE A 33 -1.87 -2.89 14.64
CA ILE A 33 -1.83 -2.79 16.10
C ILE A 33 -3.24 -2.73 16.66
N GLY A 34 -4.14 -1.92 16.08
CA GLY A 34 -5.54 -1.85 16.49
C GLY A 34 -6.28 -3.19 16.35
N LEU A 35 -6.08 -3.92 15.24
CA LEU A 35 -6.69 -5.23 15.04
C LEU A 35 -6.17 -6.28 16.02
N VAL A 36 -4.86 -6.26 16.30
CA VAL A 36 -4.25 -7.18 17.27
C VAL A 36 -4.73 -6.86 18.69
N GLU A 37 -4.86 -5.57 19.02
CA GLU A 37 -5.45 -5.14 20.29
C GLU A 37 -6.88 -5.65 20.44
N ASP A 38 -7.70 -5.51 19.39
CA ASP A 38 -9.10 -5.99 19.38
C ASP A 38 -9.18 -7.51 19.59
N LEU A 39 -8.36 -8.27 18.84
CA LEU A 39 -8.22 -9.72 18.97
C LEU A 39 -7.76 -10.13 20.38
N CYS A 40 -6.82 -9.41 20.99
CA CYS A 40 -6.32 -9.73 22.32
C CYS A 40 -7.38 -9.49 23.41
N TYR A 41 -8.06 -8.34 23.38
CA TYR A 41 -8.95 -7.93 24.47
C TYR A 41 -10.39 -8.44 24.32
N TYR A 42 -10.91 -8.54 23.10
CA TYR A 42 -12.34 -8.77 22.87
C TYR A 42 -12.68 -10.17 22.34
N HIS A 43 -11.71 -11.08 22.16
CA HIS A 43 -11.97 -12.44 21.68
C HIS A 43 -13.02 -13.22 22.50
N MET A 44 -13.16 -12.93 23.80
CA MET A 44 -14.17 -13.57 24.66
C MET A 44 -15.61 -13.09 24.40
N PHE A 45 -15.78 -11.92 23.77
CA PHE A 45 -17.08 -11.31 23.48
C PHE A 45 -17.56 -11.56 22.05
N TYR A 46 -16.65 -11.96 21.15
CA TYR A 46 -16.97 -12.19 19.76
C TYR A 46 -17.62 -13.55 19.52
N SER A 47 -18.62 -13.58 18.63
CA SER A 47 -19.06 -14.83 18.05
C SER A 47 -17.90 -15.44 17.25
N ARG A 48 -17.86 -16.77 17.12
CA ARG A 48 -16.84 -17.48 16.34
C ARG A 48 -16.67 -16.94 14.92
N GLN A 49 -17.75 -16.40 14.33
CA GLN A 49 -17.74 -15.81 13.00
C GLN A 49 -17.00 -14.47 12.97
N TYR A 50 -17.22 -13.60 13.97
CA TYR A 50 -16.50 -12.33 14.10
C TYR A 50 -15.01 -12.54 14.33
N PHE A 51 -14.65 -13.48 15.21
CA PHE A 51 -13.24 -13.82 15.45
C PHE A 51 -12.54 -14.35 14.18
N PHE A 52 -13.21 -15.20 13.40
CA PHE A 52 -12.68 -15.66 12.12
C PHE A 52 -12.50 -14.52 11.11
N LEU A 53 -13.44 -13.57 11.07
CA LEU A 53 -13.35 -12.40 10.21
C LEU A 53 -12.17 -11.50 10.61
N GLU A 54 -11.95 -11.26 11.90
CA GLU A 54 -10.80 -10.48 12.38
C GLU A 54 -9.46 -11.12 12.03
N ILE A 55 -9.34 -12.45 12.14
CA ILE A 55 -8.15 -13.16 11.69
C ILE A 55 -7.92 -12.94 10.19
N LEU A 56 -8.98 -13.07 9.37
CA LEU A 56 -8.87 -12.82 7.93
C LEU A 56 -8.44 -11.38 7.61
N VAL A 57 -8.99 -10.39 8.31
CA VAL A 57 -8.62 -8.97 8.15
C VAL A 57 -7.17 -8.74 8.59
N THR A 58 -6.71 -9.41 9.65
CA THR A 58 -5.33 -9.33 10.14
C THR A 58 -4.35 -9.91 9.13
N ILE A 59 -4.63 -11.10 8.58
CA ILE A 59 -3.84 -11.72 7.52
C ILE A 59 -3.81 -10.84 6.27
N HIS A 60 -4.97 -10.29 5.89
CA HIS A 60 -5.08 -9.36 4.76
C HIS A 60 -4.24 -8.09 4.97
N THR A 61 -4.24 -7.52 6.17
CA THR A 61 -3.40 -6.38 6.52
C THR A 61 -1.92 -6.74 6.42
N GLY A 62 -1.52 -7.94 6.88
CA GLY A 62 -0.17 -8.48 6.68
C GLY A 62 0.21 -8.65 5.20
N PHE A 63 -0.71 -9.12 4.36
CA PHE A 63 -0.47 -9.20 2.91
C PHE A 63 -0.28 -7.81 2.28
N SER A 64 -1.00 -6.80 2.77
CA SER A 64 -0.88 -5.40 2.34
C SER A 64 0.53 -4.84 2.59
N PHE A 65 1.18 -5.24 3.68
CA PHE A 65 2.59 -4.90 3.94
C PHE A 65 3.52 -5.46 2.85
N ILE A 66 3.33 -6.74 2.50
CA ILE A 66 4.16 -7.43 1.50
C ILE A 66 4.03 -6.76 0.13
N VAL A 67 2.83 -6.36 -0.27
CA VAL A 67 2.59 -5.66 -1.55
C VAL A 67 3.43 -4.39 -1.65
N PHE A 68 3.53 -3.60 -0.57
CA PHE A 68 4.32 -2.38 -0.54
C PHE A 68 5.83 -2.62 -0.52
N LEU A 69 6.27 -3.74 0.06
CA LEU A 69 7.69 -4.13 0.06
C LEU A 69 8.20 -4.47 -1.34
N ILE A 70 7.39 -5.14 -2.16
CA ILE A 70 7.78 -5.64 -3.50
C ILE A 70 7.93 -4.49 -4.53
N GLU A 71 7.25 -3.34 -4.32
CA GLU A 71 7.29 -2.17 -5.23
C GLU A 71 6.86 -2.49 -6.69
N HIS A 72 6.05 -3.54 -6.89
CA HIS A 72 5.61 -3.97 -8.21
C HIS A 72 4.29 -3.27 -8.60
N LYS A 73 4.35 -2.35 -9.58
CA LYS A 73 3.23 -1.48 -9.97
C LYS A 73 1.91 -2.24 -10.23
N PRO A 74 1.87 -3.30 -11.06
CA PRO A 74 0.63 -4.07 -11.28
C PRO A 74 0.03 -4.67 -9.99
N LEU A 75 0.88 -5.10 -9.05
CA LEU A 75 0.43 -5.69 -7.80
C LEU A 75 -0.20 -4.63 -6.90
N ILE A 76 0.41 -3.44 -6.84
CA ILE A 76 -0.12 -2.30 -6.08
C ILE A 76 -1.43 -1.80 -6.70
N MET A 77 -1.53 -1.72 -8.02
CA MET A 77 -2.77 -1.34 -8.71
C MET A 77 -3.91 -2.33 -8.41
N LEU A 78 -3.62 -3.63 -8.46
CA LEU A 78 -4.58 -4.68 -8.07
C LEU A 78 -5.00 -4.52 -6.61
N HIS A 79 -4.04 -4.25 -5.72
CA HIS A 79 -4.27 -4.03 -4.30
C HIS A 79 -5.15 -2.81 -4.02
N VAL A 80 -4.93 -1.70 -4.75
CA VAL A 80 -5.78 -0.50 -4.67
C VAL A 80 -7.20 -0.80 -5.12
N GLY A 81 -7.37 -1.54 -6.22
CA GLY A 81 -8.70 -1.96 -6.68
C GLY A 81 -9.42 -2.81 -5.65
N TYR A 82 -8.71 -3.78 -5.05
CA TYR A 82 -9.25 -4.61 -3.97
C TYR A 82 -9.62 -3.79 -2.74
N MET A 83 -8.75 -2.88 -2.30
CA MET A 83 -9.02 -2.01 -1.15
C MET A 83 -10.20 -1.07 -1.39
N THR A 84 -10.33 -0.54 -2.61
CA THR A 84 -11.48 0.29 -3.00
C THR A 84 -12.79 -0.48 -2.86
N LEU A 85 -12.81 -1.76 -3.26
CA LEU A 85 -13.97 -2.63 -3.05
C LEU A 85 -14.24 -2.89 -1.57
N LEU A 86 -13.19 -3.10 -0.77
CA LEU A 86 -13.34 -3.29 0.68
C LEU A 86 -13.89 -2.06 1.39
N THR A 87 -13.52 -0.84 0.97
CA THR A 87 -14.03 0.42 1.53
C THR A 87 -15.55 0.55 1.44
N ILE A 88 -16.18 -0.12 0.47
CA ILE A 88 -17.64 -0.12 0.32
C ILE A 88 -18.30 -0.74 1.56
N ILE A 89 -17.67 -1.72 2.20
CA ILE A 89 -18.23 -2.43 3.36
C ILE A 89 -18.39 -1.49 4.58
N PRO A 90 -17.35 -0.83 5.11
CA PRO A 90 -17.50 0.08 6.23
C PRO A 90 -18.35 1.30 5.86
N ILE A 91 -18.28 1.81 4.63
CA ILE A 91 -19.19 2.89 4.18
C ILE A 91 -20.64 2.44 4.24
N ALA A 92 -20.97 1.24 3.70
CA ALA A 92 -22.32 0.70 3.78
C ALA A 92 -22.75 0.50 5.23
N TYR A 93 -21.85 0.03 6.11
CA TYR A 93 -22.12 -0.11 7.53
C TYR A 93 -22.35 1.25 8.22
N MET A 94 -21.57 2.29 7.89
CA MET A 94 -21.78 3.66 8.36
C MET A 94 -23.15 4.19 7.95
N VAL A 95 -23.55 3.96 6.69
CA VAL A 95 -24.86 4.41 6.19
C VAL A 95 -26.00 3.69 6.91
N MET A 96 -25.91 2.36 7.07
CA MET A 96 -26.93 1.58 7.79
C MET A 96 -27.03 2.02 9.26
N GLN A 97 -25.90 2.11 9.97
CA GLN A 97 -25.89 2.58 11.36
C GLN A 97 -26.37 4.03 11.47
N GLY A 98 -25.98 4.91 10.53
CA GLY A 98 -26.45 6.29 10.50
C GLY A 98 -27.97 6.41 10.31
N VAL A 99 -28.58 5.53 9.52
CA VAL A 99 -30.05 5.44 9.37
C VAL A 99 -30.69 4.95 10.68
N GLU A 100 -30.13 3.91 11.31
CA GLU A 100 -30.60 3.43 12.62
C GLU A 100 -30.50 4.52 13.69
N PHE A 101 -29.40 5.26 13.73
CA PHE A 101 -29.22 6.43 14.61
C PHE A 101 -30.25 7.52 14.32
N GLY A 102 -30.49 7.81 13.04
CA GLY A 102 -31.52 8.76 12.64
C GLY A 102 -32.89 8.37 13.17
N ILE A 103 -33.24 7.08 13.13
CA ILE A 103 -34.51 6.54 13.64
C ILE A 103 -34.54 6.57 15.18
N LEU A 104 -33.46 6.18 15.85
CA LEU A 104 -33.33 6.17 17.31
C LEU A 104 -33.38 7.56 17.94
N ILE A 105 -32.95 8.62 17.25
CA ILE A 105 -33.08 9.99 17.75
C ILE A 105 -34.56 10.43 17.83
N PHE A 106 -35.46 9.79 17.09
CA PHE A 106 -36.91 10.04 17.17
C PHE A 106 -37.61 9.21 18.25
N ASP A 107 -36.95 8.21 18.83
CA ASP A 107 -37.55 7.28 19.79
C ASP A 107 -36.74 7.35 21.10
N ASP A 108 -37.28 7.98 22.15
CA ASP A 108 -36.65 8.41 23.42
C ASP A 108 -35.91 7.33 24.26
N TYR A 109 -35.00 6.56 23.68
CA TYR A 109 -34.27 5.47 24.33
C TYR A 109 -32.79 5.83 24.57
N HIS A 110 -32.54 6.53 25.69
CA HIS A 110 -31.22 7.02 26.07
C HIS A 110 -30.17 5.96 26.47
N ILE A 111 -30.53 4.69 26.63
CA ILE A 111 -29.65 3.68 27.28
C ILE A 111 -28.81 2.86 26.29
N LEU A 112 -29.13 2.84 24.99
CA LEU A 112 -28.37 2.12 23.95
C LEU A 112 -27.28 2.95 23.25
N VAL A 113 -27.19 4.25 23.57
CA VAL A 113 -26.43 5.24 22.79
C VAL A 113 -24.91 4.97 22.76
N PHE A 114 -24.31 4.48 23.84
CA PHE A 114 -22.83 4.38 23.92
C PHE A 114 -22.24 3.28 23.02
N ARG A 115 -22.82 2.08 23.01
CA ARG A 115 -22.28 0.95 22.23
C ARG A 115 -22.41 1.20 20.74
N ASP A 116 -23.55 1.72 20.32
CA ASP A 116 -23.81 1.99 18.92
C ASP A 116 -22.98 3.20 18.46
N PHE A 117 -22.75 4.19 19.33
CA PHE A 117 -21.90 5.35 19.01
C PHE A 117 -20.44 4.93 18.86
N HIS A 118 -19.97 3.99 19.69
CA HIS A 118 -18.66 3.39 19.53
C HIS A 118 -18.52 2.68 18.18
N LYS A 119 -19.49 1.83 17.81
CA LYS A 119 -19.49 1.14 16.50
C LYS A 119 -19.52 2.10 15.31
N PHE A 120 -20.34 3.14 15.39
CA PHE A 120 -20.41 4.19 14.38
C PHE A 120 -19.07 4.94 14.28
N GLY A 121 -18.47 5.30 15.42
CA GLY A 121 -17.15 5.91 15.51
C GLY A 121 -16.05 5.03 14.92
N CYS A 122 -16.02 3.73 15.26
CA CYS A 122 -15.12 2.76 14.65
C CYS A 122 -15.30 2.73 13.13
N SER A 123 -16.53 2.65 12.65
CA SER A 123 -16.81 2.59 11.20
C SER A 123 -16.35 3.86 10.45
N ILE A 124 -16.50 5.04 11.06
CA ILE A 124 -15.92 6.30 10.55
C ILE A 124 -14.40 6.18 10.46
N MET A 125 -13.74 5.74 11.53
CA MET A 125 -12.28 5.61 11.58
C MET A 125 -11.77 4.61 10.55
N PHE A 126 -12.43 3.46 10.39
CA PHE A 126 -12.12 2.48 9.34
C PHE A 126 -12.29 3.09 7.94
N SER A 127 -13.37 3.83 7.69
CA SER A 127 -13.60 4.46 6.40
C SER A 127 -12.54 5.54 6.08
N LEU A 128 -12.21 6.38 7.05
CA LEU A 128 -11.14 7.37 6.93
C LEU A 128 -9.77 6.71 6.68
N TYR A 129 -9.50 5.61 7.39
CA TYR A 129 -8.30 4.82 7.19
C TYR A 129 -8.21 4.30 5.74
N TYR A 130 -9.26 3.64 5.24
CA TYR A 130 -9.25 3.10 3.89
C TYR A 130 -9.15 4.19 2.82
N ILE A 131 -9.87 5.31 2.98
CA ILE A 131 -9.79 6.45 2.06
C ILE A 131 -8.37 7.05 2.06
N GLY A 132 -7.82 7.34 3.25
CA GLY A 132 -6.47 7.88 3.38
C GLY A 132 -5.41 6.93 2.82
N TYR A 133 -5.57 5.63 3.08
CA TYR A 133 -4.71 4.59 2.54
C TYR A 133 -4.77 4.52 1.01
N ILE A 134 -5.97 4.58 0.41
CA ILE A 134 -6.15 4.62 -1.05
C ILE A 134 -5.46 5.85 -1.65
N VAL A 135 -5.60 7.03 -1.03
CA VAL A 135 -4.92 8.26 -1.48
C VAL A 135 -3.40 8.08 -1.46
N VAL A 136 -2.84 7.55 -0.38
CA VAL A 136 -1.38 7.27 -0.27
C VAL A 136 -0.94 6.27 -1.33
N CYS A 137 -1.74 5.25 -1.62
CA CYS A 137 -1.44 4.30 -2.69
C CYS A 137 -1.39 4.99 -4.07
N PHE A 138 -2.33 5.89 -4.38
CA PHE A 138 -2.30 6.64 -5.63
C PHE A 138 -1.07 7.54 -5.75
N LEU A 139 -0.71 8.25 -4.68
CA LEU A 139 0.51 9.07 -4.63
C LEU A 139 1.77 8.22 -4.78
N PHE A 140 1.76 7.01 -4.22
CA PHE A 140 2.84 6.04 -4.40
C PHE A 140 2.94 5.55 -5.84
N ILE A 141 1.81 5.20 -6.49
CA ILE A 141 1.77 4.82 -7.90
C ILE A 141 2.29 5.96 -8.79
N GLU A 142 1.86 7.19 -8.54
CA GLU A 142 2.35 8.37 -9.27
C GLU A 142 3.86 8.57 -9.07
N ALA A 143 4.37 8.35 -7.85
CA ALA A 143 5.80 8.40 -7.57
C ALA A 143 6.57 7.27 -8.28
N LEU A 144 5.98 6.08 -8.42
CA LEU A 144 6.54 4.97 -9.20
C LEU A 144 6.58 5.25 -10.70
N GLU A 145 5.61 5.97 -11.25
CA GLU A 145 5.61 6.39 -12.67
C GLU A 145 6.74 7.36 -12.98
N LYS A 146 7.15 8.15 -11.99
CA LYS A 146 8.32 9.03 -12.06
C LYS A 146 9.64 8.30 -11.80
N LYS A 147 9.66 6.97 -11.61
CA LYS A 147 10.91 6.22 -11.61
C LYS A 147 11.48 6.31 -13.03
N PRO A 148 12.68 6.88 -13.22
CA PRO A 148 13.37 6.71 -14.49
C PRO A 148 13.55 5.20 -14.67
N VAL A 149 13.02 4.66 -15.77
CA VAL A 149 13.31 3.29 -16.21
C VAL A 149 14.83 3.20 -16.22
N LEU A 150 15.40 2.55 -15.20
CA LEU A 150 16.82 2.23 -15.18
C LEU A 150 17.07 1.60 -16.55
N PRO A 151 17.99 2.14 -17.38
CA PRO A 151 18.38 1.42 -18.57
C PRO A 151 18.78 0.04 -18.08
N GLN A 152 18.12 -1.00 -18.59
CA GLN A 152 18.41 -2.37 -18.21
C GLN A 152 19.93 -2.57 -18.33
N VAL A 153 20.64 -2.52 -17.20
CA VAL A 153 22.07 -2.88 -17.11
C VAL A 153 22.22 -4.41 -17.21
N TYR A 154 21.22 -5.09 -17.75
CA TYR A 154 21.30 -6.44 -18.31
C TYR A 154 21.40 -6.45 -19.85
N SER A 155 21.49 -5.28 -20.49
CA SER A 155 22.07 -5.12 -21.83
C SER A 155 23.49 -4.54 -21.71
N ILE A 156 24.37 -5.21 -20.98
CA ILE A 156 25.79 -5.17 -21.35
C ILE A 156 25.88 -6.02 -22.62
N LYS A 157 25.46 -5.44 -23.77
CA LYS A 157 26.16 -5.78 -25.01
C LYS A 157 27.62 -5.46 -24.70
N PRO A 158 28.56 -6.42 -24.79
CA PRO A 158 29.96 -6.10 -24.62
C PRO A 158 30.22 -4.91 -25.55
N LYS A 159 30.67 -3.79 -24.95
CA LYS A 159 31.24 -2.70 -25.74
C LYS A 159 32.34 -3.37 -26.52
N LEU A 160 32.10 -3.59 -27.81
CA LEU A 160 33.12 -3.85 -28.79
C LEU A 160 34.11 -2.72 -28.56
N VAL A 161 35.27 -3.06 -28.00
CA VAL A 161 36.37 -2.14 -27.79
C VAL A 161 36.77 -1.70 -29.19
N ALA A 162 36.19 -0.58 -29.63
CA ALA A 162 36.65 0.18 -30.76
C ALA A 162 37.98 0.81 -30.34
N ALA A 163 39.04 0.02 -30.38
CA ALA A 163 40.41 0.47 -30.24
C ALA A 163 41.39 -0.58 -30.78
N VAL A 164 41.23 -1.05 -32.03
CA VAL A 164 42.39 -1.55 -32.77
C VAL A 164 42.27 -1.12 -34.24
N ASN A 165 43.19 -0.25 -34.61
CA ASN A 165 43.43 0.29 -35.93
C ASN A 165 43.56 -0.85 -36.96
N PRO A 166 42.77 -0.89 -38.06
CA PRO A 166 42.80 -2.00 -39.03
C PRO A 166 44.01 -1.97 -39.99
N SER A 167 45.15 -1.42 -39.57
CA SER A 167 46.32 -1.24 -40.45
C SER A 167 47.50 -2.19 -40.19
N ASN A 168 47.39 -3.16 -39.28
CA ASN A 168 48.44 -4.17 -39.09
C ASN A 168 47.90 -5.59 -39.30
N ASN A 169 48.15 -6.04 -40.53
CA ASN A 169 48.03 -7.39 -41.03
C ASN A 169 48.66 -8.45 -40.11
N CYS A 170 48.06 -9.64 -40.17
CA CYS A 170 48.67 -10.93 -39.92
C CYS A 170 49.14 -11.18 -38.48
N ASN A 171 48.24 -11.74 -37.67
CA ASN A 171 48.49 -13.05 -37.07
C ASN A 171 47.18 -13.65 -36.56
N VAL A 172 46.78 -14.70 -37.25
CA VAL A 172 45.59 -15.50 -37.04
C VAL A 172 46.00 -16.74 -36.24
N TYR A 173 45.31 -16.95 -35.10
CA TYR A 173 45.16 -18.18 -34.30
C TYR A 173 46.31 -18.70 -33.41
N PRO A 174 46.02 -19.58 -32.42
CA PRO A 174 44.90 -19.55 -31.45
C PRO A 174 45.32 -20.09 -30.03
N MET A 175 44.32 -20.28 -29.15
CA MET A 175 44.24 -21.15 -27.96
C MET A 175 44.21 -20.45 -26.59
N LEU A 176 43.00 -20.32 -26.03
CA LEU A 176 42.51 -21.16 -24.93
C LEU A 176 40.98 -21.31 -25.06
#